data_AF-A0A7J9H4F2-F1
#
_entry.id   AF-A0A7J9H4F2-F1
#
_cell.length_a   1.000
_cell.length_b   1.000
_cell.length_c   1.000
_cell.angle_alpha   90.00
_cell.angle_beta   90.00
_cell.angle_gamma   90.00
#
_symmetry.space_group_name_H-M   'P 1'
#
loop_
_entity.id
_entity.type
_entity.pdbx_description
1 polymer ?
#
loop_
_entity_poly.entity_id
_entity_poly.type
_entity_poly.pdbx_seq_one_letter_code
_entity_poly.pdbx_strand_id
1 'polypeptide(L)'
;MIMRLFMFILVLGGASFAVTSNRLSQYEVIEKDYMNWVKQKSSFKHSLFGKPKNKLKPCLTIRVNKKPSLAEFATVKKAISSIPVVNHCRVVISIGAGIYREKIEIPATMAYITIVGAGADKTVIEWDDTADKMGQSGHSLGTYGSATFAINSPYFIAKNITFKNKAPLPPSGALGKQAVALRISADAAAFIGCKFIGAQDTLYDHIGRHYFKHCYIQGSVDFIFGNGLSLYKHCHLHAVTNSYGALTAQKRESMLEETGFSFVKCKVTGSGALYLGRAWGVFSRVVFVYTYMDKIITPRGWYDWGDKNREM
;
A
#
# COMPACT_ATOMS: atom_id res chain seq x y z
N MET A 1 3.31 92.85 -18.52
CA MET A 1 2.46 92.20 -17.51
C MET A 1 2.28 90.75 -17.96
N ILE A 2 2.91 89.80 -17.24
CA ILE A 2 2.50 88.40 -16.94
C ILE A 2 1.44 87.81 -17.92
N MET A 3 1.54 86.63 -18.56
CA MET A 3 2.38 85.43 -18.38
C MET A 3 1.86 84.28 -19.31
N ARG A 4 2.79 83.48 -19.88
CA ARG A 4 2.74 82.04 -20.29
C ARG A 4 1.77 81.60 -21.42
N LEU A 5 2.17 81.06 -22.60
CA LEU A 5 3.10 79.95 -22.99
C LEU A 5 2.56 78.59 -22.47
N PHE A 6 2.20 77.54 -23.24
CA PHE A 6 2.80 76.82 -24.39
C PHE A 6 1.68 76.13 -25.21
N MET A 7 1.61 76.22 -26.54
CA MET A 7 2.35 75.49 -27.60
C MET A 7 1.60 74.26 -28.17
N PHE A 8 1.29 74.39 -29.46
CA PHE A 8 0.85 73.39 -30.44
C PHE A 8 1.73 72.13 -30.47
N ILE A 9 1.17 70.99 -30.90
CA ILE A 9 1.48 70.36 -32.21
C ILE A 9 0.44 69.28 -32.54
N LEU A 10 -0.05 69.36 -33.77
CA LEU A 10 -0.98 68.47 -34.45
C LEU A 10 -0.19 67.49 -35.34
N VAL A 11 -0.90 66.49 -35.90
CA VAL A 11 -0.54 65.61 -37.04
C VAL A 11 0.51 64.50 -36.73
N LEU A 12 0.38 63.22 -37.10
CA LEU A 12 -0.32 62.55 -38.20
C LEU A 12 -0.84 61.17 -37.76
N GLY A 13 -2.04 60.83 -38.23
CA GLY A 13 -2.54 59.47 -38.24
C GLY A 13 -1.76 58.60 -39.23
N GLY A 14 -1.49 57.37 -38.81
CA GLY A 14 -0.86 56.33 -39.63
C GLY A 14 -1.26 54.95 -39.12
N ALA A 15 -2.13 54.31 -39.89
CA ALA A 15 -2.35 52.87 -40.07
C ALA A 15 -2.45 51.91 -38.87
N SER A 16 -3.58 51.20 -38.86
CA SER A 16 -3.91 50.00 -38.08
C SER A 16 -2.81 48.93 -38.04
N PHE A 17 -2.55 48.40 -36.84
CA PHE A 17 -2.34 46.97 -36.64
C PHE A 17 -3.21 46.52 -35.46
N ALA A 18 -4.21 45.70 -35.76
CA ALA A 18 -4.94 44.94 -34.75
C ALA A 18 -3.98 43.92 -34.14
N VAL A 19 -3.60 44.11 -32.88
CA VAL A 19 -3.11 43.03 -32.03
C VAL A 19 -4.20 42.76 -31.02
N THR A 20 -5.17 41.92 -31.41
CA THR A 20 -6.04 41.26 -30.44
C THR A 20 -5.17 40.36 -29.58
N SER A 21 -4.74 40.89 -28.44
CA SER A 21 -4.08 40.13 -27.38
C SER A 21 -5.08 39.14 -26.81
N ASN A 22 -5.17 37.95 -27.41
CA ASN A 22 -5.76 36.76 -26.81
C ASN A 22 -4.84 36.24 -25.67
N ARG A 23 -4.57 37.08 -24.67
CA ARG A 23 -3.99 36.61 -23.41
C ARG A 23 -5.14 35.95 -22.65
N LEU A 24 -5.21 34.63 -22.77
CA LEU A 24 -5.94 33.81 -21.81
C LEU A 24 -5.55 34.27 -20.41
N SER A 25 -6.55 34.45 -19.55
CA SER A 25 -6.31 34.70 -18.15
C SER A 25 -5.44 33.58 -17.58
N GLN A 26 -4.62 33.90 -16.58
CA GLN A 26 -3.76 32.90 -15.93
C GLN A 26 -4.54 31.67 -15.46
N TYR A 27 -5.80 31.86 -15.06
CA TYR A 27 -6.73 30.79 -14.69
C TYR A 27 -7.09 29.87 -15.87
N GLU A 28 -7.41 30.43 -17.04
CA GLU A 28 -7.70 29.64 -18.24
C GLU A 28 -6.49 28.84 -18.73
N VAL A 29 -5.27 29.39 -18.56
CA VAL A 29 -4.03 28.65 -18.86
C VAL A 29 -3.86 27.46 -17.92
N ILE A 30 -4.03 27.67 -16.61
CA ILE A 30 -3.93 26.62 -15.59
C ILE A 30 -4.99 25.54 -15.82
N GLU A 31 -6.24 25.94 -16.09
CA GLU A 31 -7.33 25.00 -16.36
C GLU A 31 -7.08 24.21 -17.65
N LYS A 32 -6.60 24.86 -18.70
CA LYS A 32 -6.24 24.21 -19.96
C LYS A 32 -5.09 23.21 -19.77
N ASP A 33 -4.06 23.57 -19.02
CA ASP A 33 -2.93 22.69 -18.73
C ASP A 33 -3.35 21.51 -17.85
N TYR A 34 -4.21 21.74 -16.85
CA TYR A 34 -4.83 20.68 -16.06
C TYR A 34 -5.65 19.73 -16.93
N MET A 35 -6.51 20.26 -17.80
CA MET A 35 -7.35 19.44 -18.68
C MET A 35 -6.52 18.69 -19.73
N ASN A 36 -5.41 19.28 -20.20
CA ASN A 36 -4.44 18.59 -21.07
C ASN A 36 -3.74 17.46 -20.32
N TRP A 37 -3.31 17.70 -19.08
CA TRP A 37 -2.74 16.68 -18.21
C TRP A 37 -3.75 15.55 -17.93
N VAL A 38 -5.01 15.89 -17.62
CA VAL A 38 -6.09 14.91 -17.44
C VAL A 38 -6.28 14.10 -18.73
N LYS A 39 -6.37 14.73 -19.90
CA LYS A 39 -6.48 14.01 -21.20
C LYS A 39 -5.27 13.09 -21.44
N GLN A 40 -4.07 13.55 -21.13
CA GLN A 40 -2.84 12.79 -21.29
C GLN A 40 -2.77 11.60 -20.32
N LYS A 41 -3.19 11.76 -19.06
CA LYS A 41 -3.10 10.75 -18.01
C LYS A 41 -4.32 9.83 -17.92
N SER A 42 -5.49 10.27 -18.39
CA SER A 42 -6.73 9.48 -18.43
C SER A 42 -6.77 8.48 -19.58
N SER A 43 -5.91 8.64 -20.59
CA SER A 43 -5.72 7.64 -21.62
C SER A 43 -5.06 6.39 -21.03
N PHE A 44 -5.75 5.25 -21.10
CA PHE A 44 -5.18 3.93 -20.77
C PHE A 44 -3.96 3.55 -21.65
N LYS A 45 -3.66 4.33 -22.71
CA LYS A 45 -2.45 4.19 -23.53
C LYS A 45 -1.24 4.93 -22.95
N HIS A 46 -1.41 5.71 -21.88
CA HIS A 46 -0.31 6.31 -21.16
C HIS A 46 0.40 5.24 -20.32
N SER A 47 1.23 4.44 -20.97
CA SER A 47 2.08 3.48 -20.28
C SER A 47 3.22 4.23 -19.60
N LEU A 48 3.01 4.70 -18.36
CA LEU A 48 4.14 4.95 -17.42
C LEU A 48 4.97 3.67 -17.18
N PHE A 49 4.43 2.53 -17.59
CA PHE A 49 5.01 1.22 -17.39
C PHE A 49 5.74 0.79 -18.66
N GLY A 50 7.04 0.54 -18.57
CA GLY A 50 7.77 -0.12 -19.66
C GLY A 50 7.25 -1.55 -19.92
N LYS A 51 7.90 -2.29 -20.83
CA LYS A 51 7.59 -3.72 -21.06
C LYS A 51 7.48 -4.45 -19.71
N PRO A 52 6.44 -5.28 -19.50
CA PRO A 52 6.26 -6.00 -18.25
C PRO A 52 7.49 -6.87 -17.97
N LYS A 53 8.28 -6.51 -16.96
CA LYS A 53 9.46 -7.28 -16.52
C LYS A 53 9.08 -8.54 -15.74
N ASN A 54 7.80 -8.69 -15.40
CA ASN A 54 7.30 -9.80 -14.63
C ASN A 54 7.24 -11.09 -15.47
N LYS A 55 7.93 -12.15 -15.02
CA LYS A 55 7.90 -13.49 -15.63
C LYS A 55 6.70 -14.26 -15.08
N LEU A 56 5.67 -14.47 -15.88
CA LEU A 56 4.44 -15.17 -15.43
C LEU A 56 4.49 -16.69 -15.63
N LYS A 57 5.21 -17.18 -16.64
CA LYS A 57 5.35 -18.62 -16.90
C LYS A 57 6.31 -19.25 -15.89
N PRO A 58 5.88 -20.27 -15.11
CA PRO A 58 6.74 -20.91 -14.14
C PRO A 58 7.83 -21.76 -14.82
N CYS A 59 9.03 -21.77 -14.25
CA CYS A 59 10.10 -22.73 -14.55
C CYS A 59 10.06 -23.94 -13.60
N LEU A 60 9.52 -23.75 -12.40
CA LEU A 60 9.45 -24.77 -11.36
C LEU A 60 8.13 -24.61 -10.59
N THR A 61 7.51 -25.73 -10.25
CA THR A 61 6.37 -25.79 -9.33
C THR A 61 6.73 -26.73 -8.18
N ILE A 62 6.59 -26.24 -6.95
CA ILE A 62 6.82 -26.97 -5.71
C ILE A 62 5.47 -27.14 -5.00
N ARG A 63 5.23 -28.31 -4.43
CA ARG A 63 4.06 -28.63 -3.60
C ARG A 63 4.45 -28.66 -2.14
N VAL A 64 3.60 -28.07 -1.30
CA VAL A 64 3.70 -28.10 0.16
C VAL A 64 2.41 -28.66 0.71
N ASN A 65 2.47 -29.70 1.53
CA ASN A 65 1.31 -30.28 2.19
C ASN A 65 1.72 -30.92 3.52
N LYS A 66 0.90 -30.76 4.57
CA LYS A 66 1.16 -31.40 5.86
C LYS A 66 1.19 -32.94 5.78
N LYS A 67 0.52 -33.53 4.79
CA LYS A 67 0.58 -34.97 4.49
C LYS A 67 1.76 -35.21 3.52
N PRO A 68 2.83 -35.90 3.95
CA PRO A 68 4.02 -36.10 3.13
C PRO A 68 3.76 -36.83 1.81
N SER A 69 2.73 -37.68 1.74
CA SER A 69 2.36 -38.39 0.50
C SER A 69 1.76 -37.50 -0.59
N LEU A 70 1.43 -36.23 -0.29
CA LEU A 70 0.77 -35.32 -1.21
C LEU A 70 1.67 -34.20 -1.74
N ALA A 71 2.93 -34.11 -1.29
CA ALA A 71 3.81 -32.98 -1.60
C ALA A 71 5.30 -33.30 -1.36
N GLU A 72 6.17 -32.57 -2.06
CA GLU A 72 7.62 -32.66 -1.85
C GLU A 72 8.05 -32.14 -0.47
N PHE A 73 7.33 -31.17 0.10
CA PHE A 73 7.65 -30.57 1.39
C PHE A 73 6.47 -30.55 2.36
N ALA A 74 6.74 -30.77 3.64
CA ALA A 74 5.75 -30.65 4.71
C ALA A 74 5.56 -29.20 5.21
N THR A 75 6.53 -28.33 4.96
CA THR A 75 6.55 -26.95 5.49
C THR A 75 6.89 -25.94 4.39
N VAL A 76 6.37 -24.72 4.54
CA VAL A 76 6.57 -23.65 3.56
C VAL A 76 8.02 -23.16 3.61
N LYS A 77 8.62 -23.08 4.81
CA LYS A 77 10.03 -22.69 4.98
C LYS A 77 10.98 -23.62 4.23
N LYS A 78 10.77 -24.94 4.31
CA LYS A 78 11.62 -25.92 3.59
C LYS A 78 11.49 -25.79 2.07
N ALA A 79 10.28 -25.57 1.56
CA ALA A 79 10.07 -25.33 0.14
C ALA A 79 10.81 -24.07 -0.34
N ILE A 80 10.72 -22.97 0.41
CA ILE A 80 11.45 -21.73 0.09
C ILE A 80 12.97 -21.97 0.14
N SER A 81 13.47 -22.67 1.16
CA SER A 81 14.90 -23.00 1.30
C SER A 81 15.45 -23.92 0.20
N SER A 82 14.59 -24.63 -0.54
CA SER A 82 15.00 -25.47 -1.68
C SER A 82 15.28 -24.68 -2.96
N ILE A 83 14.88 -23.41 -3.00
CA ILE A 83 15.06 -22.53 -4.17
C ILE A 83 16.46 -21.89 -4.08
N PRO A 84 17.21 -21.82 -5.19
CA PRO A 84 18.47 -21.08 -5.22
C PRO A 84 18.32 -19.65 -4.69
N VAL A 85 19.30 -19.21 -3.89
CA VAL A 85 19.30 -17.87 -3.28
C VAL A 85 19.14 -16.77 -4.32
N VAL A 86 19.76 -16.94 -5.50
CA VAL A 86 19.57 -16.10 -6.67
C VAL A 86 18.61 -16.80 -7.62
N ASN A 87 17.41 -16.25 -7.76
CA ASN A 87 16.38 -16.83 -8.63
C ASN A 87 16.05 -15.91 -9.80
N HIS A 88 16.16 -16.46 -11.02
CA HIS A 88 15.93 -15.71 -12.26
C HIS A 88 14.65 -16.10 -12.98
N CYS A 89 13.90 -17.09 -12.50
CA CYS A 89 12.68 -17.56 -13.15
C CYS A 89 11.53 -17.74 -12.16
N ARG A 90 10.29 -17.80 -12.66
CA ARG A 90 9.11 -17.88 -11.80
C ARG A 90 9.03 -19.25 -11.13
N VAL A 91 9.08 -19.29 -9.81
CA VAL A 91 8.83 -20.51 -9.02
C VAL A 91 7.46 -20.40 -8.36
N VAL A 92 6.61 -21.41 -8.55
CA VAL A 92 5.28 -21.48 -7.96
C VAL A 92 5.29 -22.49 -6.81
N ILE A 93 4.99 -22.04 -5.61
CA ILE A 93 4.83 -22.88 -4.42
C ILE A 93 3.32 -23.04 -4.16
N SER A 94 2.81 -24.24 -4.43
CA SER A 94 1.40 -24.61 -4.20
C SER A 94 1.26 -25.21 -2.81
N ILE A 95 0.52 -24.54 -1.94
CA ILE A 95 0.39 -24.87 -0.52
C ILE A 95 -1.00 -25.45 -0.27
N GLY A 96 -1.04 -26.70 0.21
CA GLY A 96 -2.25 -27.42 0.56
C GLY A 96 -3.03 -26.78 1.71
N ALA A 97 -4.22 -27.32 1.98
CA ALA A 97 -5.02 -26.88 3.12
C ALA A 97 -4.32 -27.22 4.44
N GLY A 98 -4.37 -26.30 5.40
CA GLY A 98 -3.78 -26.44 6.71
C GLY A 98 -3.34 -25.11 7.34
N ILE A 99 -3.09 -25.16 8.64
CA ILE A 99 -2.49 -24.06 9.41
C ILE A 99 -0.99 -24.32 9.55
N TYR A 100 -0.17 -23.51 8.90
CA TYR A 100 1.29 -23.57 8.91
C TYR A 100 1.81 -22.56 9.92
N ARG A 101 2.18 -23.04 11.11
CA ARG A 101 2.73 -22.18 12.16
C ARG A 101 4.22 -21.98 11.93
N GLU A 102 4.56 -21.01 11.10
CA GLU A 102 5.91 -20.74 10.61
C GLU A 102 6.15 -19.23 10.51
N LYS A 103 7.32 -18.77 10.97
CA LYS A 103 7.83 -17.43 10.66
C LYS A 103 8.75 -17.50 9.45
N ILE A 104 8.43 -16.73 8.42
CA ILE A 104 9.05 -16.86 7.10
C ILE A 104 9.58 -15.51 6.62
N GLU A 105 10.78 -15.51 6.07
CA GLU A 105 11.36 -14.37 5.37
C GLU A 105 11.90 -14.82 4.01
N ILE A 106 11.50 -14.11 2.94
CA ILE A 106 12.02 -14.33 1.58
C ILE A 106 13.03 -13.23 1.27
N PRO A 107 14.31 -13.57 1.00
CA PRO A 107 15.36 -12.60 0.77
C PRO A 107 15.18 -11.87 -0.58
N ALA A 108 15.80 -10.69 -0.69
CA ALA A 108 15.68 -9.84 -1.88
C ALA A 108 16.30 -10.44 -3.14
N THR A 109 17.26 -11.35 -2.99
CA THR A 109 17.92 -12.06 -4.09
C THR A 109 17.02 -13.10 -4.76
N MET A 110 15.95 -13.54 -4.08
CA MET A 110 15.08 -14.62 -4.53
C MET A 110 13.84 -14.05 -5.22
N ALA A 111 13.99 -13.43 -6.40
CA ALA A 111 12.89 -12.80 -7.14
C ALA A 111 11.88 -13.82 -7.74
N TYR A 112 10.75 -13.33 -8.25
CA TYR A 112 9.75 -14.11 -9.01
C TYR A 112 9.15 -15.31 -8.26
N ILE A 113 8.96 -15.20 -6.95
CA ILE A 113 8.26 -16.24 -6.18
C ILE A 113 6.75 -16.04 -6.28
N THR A 114 6.01 -17.12 -6.51
CA THR A 114 4.56 -17.16 -6.39
C THR A 114 4.17 -18.17 -5.33
N ILE A 115 3.32 -17.79 -4.39
CA ILE A 115 2.69 -18.72 -3.46
C ILE A 115 1.17 -18.79 -3.72
N VAL A 116 0.63 -20.00 -3.75
CA VAL A 116 -0.79 -20.25 -4.03
C VAL A 116 -1.33 -21.19 -2.97
N GLY A 117 -2.28 -20.74 -2.16
CA GLY A 117 -3.00 -21.60 -1.22
C GLY A 117 -4.14 -22.36 -1.89
N ALA A 118 -4.64 -23.40 -1.21
CA ALA A 118 -5.82 -24.17 -1.61
C ALA A 118 -7.15 -23.39 -1.44
N GLY A 119 -7.08 -22.12 -1.05
CA GLY A 119 -8.21 -21.29 -0.65
C GLY A 119 -7.83 -20.47 0.58
N ALA A 120 -8.22 -19.20 0.61
CA ALA A 120 -7.79 -18.31 1.70
C ALA A 120 -8.33 -18.76 3.07
N ASP A 121 -9.53 -19.37 3.10
CA ASP A 121 -10.11 -19.98 4.31
C ASP A 121 -9.53 -21.36 4.66
N LYS A 122 -8.73 -21.95 3.77
CA LYS A 122 -8.22 -23.32 3.91
C LYS A 122 -6.73 -23.38 4.19
N THR A 123 -5.97 -22.38 3.75
CA THR A 123 -4.51 -22.32 3.89
C THR A 123 -4.13 -21.06 4.66
N VAL A 124 -3.56 -21.26 5.86
CA VAL A 124 -3.17 -20.18 6.78
C VAL A 124 -1.70 -20.32 7.13
N ILE A 125 -0.92 -19.25 7.01
CA ILE A 125 0.41 -19.14 7.63
C ILE A 125 0.26 -18.22 8.84
N GLU A 126 0.63 -18.70 10.03
CA GLU A 126 0.48 -17.93 11.27
C GLU A 126 1.71 -17.94 12.17
N TRP A 127 1.88 -16.83 12.89
CA TRP A 127 2.83 -16.67 13.99
C TRP A 127 2.24 -15.69 15.02
N ASP A 128 2.98 -15.26 16.04
CA ASP A 128 2.46 -14.42 17.13
C ASP A 128 3.50 -13.47 17.76
N ASP A 129 4.51 -13.08 16.99
CA ASP A 129 5.49 -12.11 17.47
C ASP A 129 4.87 -10.71 17.56
N THR A 130 5.14 -10.05 18.68
CA THR A 130 4.93 -8.61 18.91
C THR A 130 6.26 -7.87 18.77
N ALA A 131 6.20 -6.55 18.60
CA ALA A 131 7.39 -5.71 18.49
C ALA A 131 8.29 -5.74 19.73
N ASP A 132 7.73 -5.88 20.94
CA ASP A 132 8.47 -5.96 22.20
C ASP A 132 9.09 -7.35 22.48
N LYS A 133 8.74 -8.38 21.70
CA LYS A 133 9.33 -9.70 21.88
C LYS A 133 10.83 -9.65 21.66
N MET A 134 11.59 -10.26 22.57
CA MET A 134 13.04 -10.33 22.45
C MET A 134 13.43 -11.23 21.28
N GLY A 135 14.25 -10.68 20.39
CA GLY A 135 14.90 -11.40 19.30
C GLY A 135 16.15 -12.14 19.79
N GLN A 136 16.77 -12.89 18.88
CA GLN A 136 17.99 -13.66 19.16
C GLN A 136 19.21 -12.78 19.48
N SER A 137 19.20 -11.52 19.05
CA SER A 137 20.26 -10.54 19.33
C SER A 137 20.16 -9.92 20.73
N GLY A 138 19.16 -10.30 21.55
CA GLY A 138 18.91 -9.69 22.86
C GLY A 138 18.18 -8.34 22.78
N HIS A 139 17.85 -7.86 21.59
CA HIS A 139 17.04 -6.66 21.38
C HIS A 139 15.59 -7.01 21.00
N SER A 140 14.64 -6.13 21.30
CA SER A 140 13.27 -6.24 20.84
C SER A 140 13.21 -6.34 19.31
N LEU A 141 12.35 -7.21 18.77
CA LEU A 141 12.18 -7.38 17.32
C LEU A 141 11.79 -6.08 16.60
N GLY A 142 11.09 -5.18 17.30
CA GLY A 142 10.44 -4.03 16.70
C GLY A 142 9.31 -4.43 15.75
N THR A 143 8.55 -3.45 15.26
CA THR A 143 7.46 -3.71 14.31
C THR A 143 7.95 -4.44 13.07
N TYR A 144 9.12 -4.05 12.54
CA TYR A 144 9.71 -4.66 11.34
C TYR A 144 9.98 -6.16 11.52
N GLY A 145 10.52 -6.56 12.68
CA GLY A 145 10.86 -7.94 13.01
C GLY A 145 9.67 -8.78 13.47
N SER A 146 8.52 -8.18 13.79
CA SER A 146 7.31 -8.90 14.24
C SER A 146 6.57 -9.66 13.13
N ALA A 147 6.93 -9.43 11.86
CA ALA A 147 6.24 -10.00 10.72
C ALA A 147 6.19 -11.53 10.74
N THR A 148 4.99 -12.10 10.63
CA THR A 148 4.79 -13.55 10.42
C THR A 148 5.37 -13.97 9.06
N PHE A 149 5.08 -13.17 8.02
CA PHE A 149 5.59 -13.40 6.67
C PHE A 149 6.23 -12.13 6.13
N ALA A 150 7.54 -12.14 5.96
CA ALA A 150 8.34 -11.03 5.45
C ALA A 150 8.79 -11.28 4.01
N ILE A 151 8.49 -10.35 3.10
CA ILE A 151 8.85 -10.46 1.69
C ILE A 151 9.76 -9.30 1.32
N ASN A 152 11.00 -9.62 0.96
CA ASN A 152 11.92 -8.67 0.34
C ASN A 152 12.13 -8.98 -1.16
N SER A 153 11.43 -9.99 -1.69
CA SER A 153 11.55 -10.53 -3.05
C SER A 153 10.74 -9.73 -4.09
N PRO A 154 11.38 -9.15 -5.13
CA PRO A 154 10.68 -8.46 -6.21
C PRO A 154 9.84 -9.40 -7.07
N TYR A 155 8.78 -8.86 -7.67
CA TYR A 155 7.83 -9.60 -8.51
C TYR A 155 7.09 -10.73 -7.77
N PHE A 156 6.98 -10.64 -6.44
CA PHE A 156 6.28 -11.61 -5.63
C PHE A 156 4.77 -11.67 -5.95
N ILE A 157 4.18 -12.86 -5.92
CA ILE A 157 2.73 -13.01 -6.08
C ILE A 157 2.19 -13.95 -5.00
N ALA A 158 1.15 -13.55 -4.28
CA ALA A 158 0.37 -14.45 -3.44
C ALA A 158 -1.07 -14.58 -3.94
N LYS A 159 -1.61 -15.80 -3.88
CA LYS A 159 -3.01 -16.07 -4.24
C LYS A 159 -3.68 -16.98 -3.22
N ASN A 160 -4.93 -16.66 -2.88
CA ASN A 160 -5.84 -17.56 -2.15
C ASN A 160 -5.24 -18.17 -0.88
N ILE A 161 -4.60 -17.34 -0.06
CA ILE A 161 -3.92 -17.75 1.19
C ILE A 161 -4.11 -16.68 2.26
N THR A 162 -4.12 -17.10 3.52
CA THR A 162 -4.18 -16.21 4.69
C THR A 162 -2.81 -16.08 5.36
N PHE A 163 -2.42 -14.84 5.65
CA PHE A 163 -1.31 -14.51 6.55
C PHE A 163 -1.89 -13.94 7.84
N LYS A 164 -1.43 -14.46 8.99
CA LYS A 164 -2.03 -14.13 10.27
C LYS A 164 -0.97 -13.91 11.35
N ASN A 165 -1.06 -12.80 12.05
CA ASN A 165 -0.43 -12.66 13.35
C ASN A 165 -1.50 -12.89 14.43
N LYS A 166 -1.26 -13.86 15.31
CA LYS A 166 -2.18 -14.31 16.37
C LYS A 166 -1.90 -13.64 17.73
N ALA A 167 -1.05 -12.62 17.78
CA ALA A 167 -0.88 -11.84 18.99
C ALA A 167 -2.24 -11.30 19.48
N PRO A 168 -2.49 -11.25 20.80
CA PRO A 168 -3.75 -10.77 21.34
C PRO A 168 -3.97 -9.29 21.02
N LEU A 169 -5.23 -8.87 20.93
CA LEU A 169 -5.59 -7.46 20.78
C LEU A 169 -5.02 -6.67 21.98
N PRO A 170 -4.14 -5.68 21.77
CA PRO A 170 -3.56 -4.96 22.88
C PRO A 170 -4.57 -4.03 23.56
N PRO A 171 -4.42 -3.78 24.88
CA PRO A 171 -5.11 -2.69 25.55
C PRO A 171 -4.79 -1.35 24.86
N SER A 172 -5.74 -0.41 24.89
CA SER A 172 -5.52 0.93 24.35
C SER A 172 -4.32 1.61 25.03
N GLY A 173 -3.38 2.12 24.22
CA GLY A 173 -2.16 2.78 24.70
C GLY A 173 -1.00 1.84 25.07
N ALA A 174 -1.15 0.52 24.93
CA ALA A 174 -0.06 -0.40 25.21
C ALA A 174 1.14 -0.19 24.27
N LEU A 175 2.34 -0.13 24.85
CA LEU A 175 3.59 0.04 24.10
C LEU A 175 4.12 -1.31 23.61
N GLY A 176 4.71 -1.32 22.41
CA GLY A 176 5.43 -2.49 21.87
C GLY A 176 4.55 -3.66 21.42
N LYS A 177 3.23 -3.47 21.32
CA LYS A 177 2.27 -4.54 20.94
C LYS A 177 1.91 -4.60 19.46
N GLN A 178 2.62 -3.85 18.61
CA GLN A 178 2.52 -3.98 17.15
C GLN A 178 2.80 -5.42 16.73
N ALA A 179 2.00 -5.97 15.82
CA ALA A 179 2.07 -7.39 15.49
C ALA A 179 1.74 -7.64 14.01
N VAL A 180 2.79 -7.67 13.17
CA VAL A 180 2.64 -7.71 11.72
C VAL A 180 2.29 -9.11 11.21
N ALA A 181 1.21 -9.23 10.43
CA ALA A 181 0.84 -10.47 9.75
C ALA A 181 1.63 -10.65 8.45
N LEU A 182 1.81 -9.58 7.68
CA LEU A 182 2.64 -9.60 6.49
C LEU A 182 3.38 -8.28 6.31
N ARG A 183 4.66 -8.36 5.96
CA ARG A 183 5.48 -7.23 5.51
C ARG A 183 5.91 -7.44 4.07
N ILE A 184 5.75 -6.41 3.24
CA ILE A 184 6.24 -6.39 1.86
C ILE A 184 7.18 -5.19 1.64
N SER A 185 8.45 -5.49 1.38
CA SER A 185 9.55 -4.56 1.13
C SER A 185 10.18 -4.84 -0.24
N ALA A 186 9.39 -4.86 -1.31
CA ALA A 186 9.88 -5.25 -2.63
C ALA A 186 9.01 -4.72 -3.77
N ASP A 187 9.62 -4.45 -4.91
CA ASP A 187 8.88 -3.86 -6.03
C ASP A 187 8.04 -4.89 -6.83
N ALA A 188 6.94 -4.40 -7.41
CA ALA A 188 6.06 -5.12 -8.33
C ALA A 188 5.40 -6.38 -7.75
N ALA A 189 4.95 -6.33 -6.48
CA ALA A 189 4.25 -7.44 -5.83
C ALA A 189 2.73 -7.42 -6.07
N ALA A 190 2.10 -8.60 -6.08
CA ALA A 190 0.65 -8.72 -6.21
C ALA A 190 0.04 -9.73 -5.23
N PHE A 191 -1.12 -9.41 -4.67
CA PHE A 191 -1.87 -10.23 -3.74
C PHE A 191 -3.31 -10.35 -4.24
N ILE A 192 -3.79 -11.58 -4.46
CA ILE A 192 -5.09 -11.82 -5.11
C ILE A 192 -5.89 -12.83 -4.30
N GLY A 193 -7.04 -12.42 -3.77
CA GLY A 193 -7.87 -13.32 -2.95
C GLY A 193 -7.21 -13.71 -1.63
N CYS A 194 -6.27 -12.91 -1.12
CA CYS A 194 -5.57 -13.18 0.14
C CYS A 194 -6.32 -12.63 1.35
N LYS A 195 -6.07 -13.20 2.54
CA LYS A 195 -6.47 -12.56 3.80
C LYS A 195 -5.26 -12.17 4.63
N PHE A 196 -5.37 -11.03 5.31
CA PHE A 196 -4.37 -10.51 6.23
C PHE A 196 -5.08 -10.27 7.57
N ILE A 197 -4.68 -11.01 8.59
CA ILE A 197 -5.41 -11.06 9.86
C ILE A 197 -4.47 -10.67 10.99
N GLY A 198 -4.80 -9.60 11.69
CA GLY A 198 -4.08 -9.17 12.88
C GLY A 198 -4.90 -8.17 13.70
N ALA A 199 -4.19 -7.39 14.49
CA ALA A 199 -4.73 -6.29 15.29
C ALA A 199 -4.01 -5.00 14.90
N GLN A 200 -3.11 -4.50 15.76
CA GLN A 200 -2.28 -3.34 15.46
C GLN A 200 -1.19 -3.71 14.44
N ASP A 201 -1.00 -2.85 13.44
CA ASP A 201 0.05 -2.97 12.41
C ASP A 201 -0.04 -4.26 11.58
N THR A 202 -1.25 -4.67 11.17
CA THR A 202 -1.48 -5.97 10.49
C THR A 202 -0.71 -6.13 9.17
N LEU A 203 -0.84 -5.18 8.24
CA LEU A 203 -0.22 -5.20 6.93
C LEU A 203 0.81 -4.08 6.82
N TYR A 204 2.08 -4.46 6.85
CA TYR A 204 3.20 -3.54 6.64
C TYR A 204 3.52 -3.45 5.14
N ASP A 205 2.78 -2.57 4.47
CA ASP A 205 2.98 -2.15 3.08
C ASP A 205 4.18 -1.19 2.99
N HIS A 206 5.36 -1.74 3.22
CA HIS A 206 6.55 -0.98 3.63
C HIS A 206 7.12 -0.12 2.50
N ILE A 207 7.57 -0.73 1.40
CA ILE A 207 8.19 -0.02 0.27
C ILE A 207 8.07 -0.84 -1.02
N GLY A 208 7.81 -0.17 -2.15
CA GLY A 208 7.65 -0.77 -3.47
C GLY A 208 6.28 -0.49 -4.07
N ARG A 209 6.03 -1.01 -5.28
CA ARG A 209 4.73 -0.93 -5.96
C ARG A 209 3.95 -2.22 -5.76
N HIS A 210 2.75 -2.11 -5.18
CA HIS A 210 1.96 -3.29 -4.83
C HIS A 210 0.52 -3.22 -5.35
N TYR A 211 -0.01 -4.39 -5.69
CA TYR A 211 -1.40 -4.52 -6.13
C TYR A 211 -2.14 -5.56 -5.29
N PHE A 212 -3.18 -5.14 -4.58
CA PHE A 212 -4.04 -5.98 -3.78
C PHE A 212 -5.42 -6.05 -4.44
N LYS A 213 -5.90 -7.26 -4.77
CA LYS A 213 -7.18 -7.46 -5.46
C LYS A 213 -8.02 -8.52 -4.75
N HIS A 214 -9.28 -8.20 -4.44
CA HIS A 214 -10.18 -9.13 -3.75
C HIS A 214 -9.62 -9.66 -2.43
N CYS A 215 -8.84 -8.85 -1.72
CA CYS A 215 -8.25 -9.23 -0.45
C CYS A 215 -9.18 -8.87 0.72
N TYR A 216 -9.07 -9.62 1.81
CA TYR A 216 -9.64 -9.27 3.11
C TYR A 216 -8.51 -8.82 4.05
N ILE A 217 -8.64 -7.65 4.66
CA ILE A 217 -7.63 -7.11 5.57
C ILE A 217 -8.33 -6.72 6.86
N GLN A 218 -7.90 -7.31 7.99
CA GLN A 218 -8.47 -7.08 9.30
C GLN A 218 -7.44 -6.58 10.29
N GLY A 219 -7.77 -5.54 11.05
CA GLY A 219 -6.98 -5.10 12.19
C GLY A 219 -7.65 -3.97 12.98
N SER A 220 -6.89 -3.29 13.84
CA SER A 220 -7.41 -2.27 14.76
C SER A 220 -6.78 -0.90 14.52
N VAL A 221 -5.53 -0.73 14.98
CA VAL A 221 -4.76 0.50 14.86
C VAL A 221 -3.73 0.32 13.73
N ASP A 222 -3.67 1.29 12.83
CA ASP A 222 -2.71 1.37 11.71
C ASP A 222 -2.59 0.07 10.91
N PHE A 223 -3.71 -0.62 10.72
CA PHE A 223 -3.64 -1.99 10.24
C PHE A 223 -3.23 -2.12 8.76
N ILE A 224 -3.15 -1.00 8.03
CA ILE A 224 -2.44 -0.87 6.75
C ILE A 224 -1.47 0.32 6.85
N PHE A 225 -0.17 0.07 6.87
CA PHE A 225 0.81 1.13 7.12
C PHE A 225 2.11 0.94 6.34
N GLY A 226 2.86 2.03 6.18
CA GLY A 226 4.13 2.06 5.43
C GLY A 226 4.16 3.14 4.34
N ASN A 227 5.11 3.02 3.41
CA ASN A 227 5.36 3.99 2.33
C ASN A 227 5.26 3.34 0.93
N GLY A 228 4.45 2.29 0.77
CA GLY A 228 4.20 1.68 -0.54
C GLY A 228 3.48 2.61 -1.53
N LEU A 229 3.68 2.36 -2.83
CA LEU A 229 2.82 2.87 -3.91
C LEU A 229 1.83 1.77 -4.28
N SER A 230 0.65 1.82 -3.67
CA SER A 230 -0.22 0.65 -3.62
C SER A 230 -1.65 0.93 -4.07
N LEU A 231 -2.17 0.00 -4.88
CA LEU A 231 -3.57 -0.04 -5.28
C LEU A 231 -4.27 -1.24 -4.63
N TYR A 232 -5.28 -0.93 -3.83
CA TYR A 232 -6.21 -1.87 -3.22
C TYR A 232 -7.52 -1.81 -3.99
N LYS A 233 -7.90 -2.89 -4.68
CA LYS A 233 -9.07 -2.93 -5.55
C LYS A 233 -10.02 -4.05 -5.16
N HIS A 234 -11.28 -3.70 -4.92
CA HIS A 234 -12.31 -4.65 -4.46
C HIS A 234 -11.91 -5.41 -3.18
N CYS A 235 -11.18 -4.74 -2.29
CA CYS A 235 -10.80 -5.33 -1.00
C CYS A 235 -11.87 -5.06 0.06
N HIS A 236 -11.97 -5.96 1.03
CA HIS A 236 -12.76 -5.80 2.24
C HIS A 236 -11.84 -5.47 3.41
N LEU A 237 -12.02 -4.28 3.97
CA LEU A 237 -11.24 -3.70 5.05
C LEU A 237 -12.10 -3.78 6.32
N HIS A 238 -11.70 -4.58 7.30
CA HIS A 238 -12.53 -4.91 8.46
C HIS A 238 -11.85 -4.52 9.78
N ALA A 239 -12.37 -3.49 10.44
CA ALA A 239 -11.85 -3.04 11.72
C ALA A 239 -12.36 -3.92 12.87
N VAL A 240 -11.45 -4.30 13.77
CA VAL A 240 -11.73 -5.05 14.99
C VAL A 240 -11.20 -4.27 16.20
N THR A 241 -11.97 -3.29 16.65
CA THR A 241 -11.67 -2.51 17.86
C THR A 241 -12.92 -2.35 18.72
N ASN A 242 -12.71 -2.23 20.04
CA ASN A 242 -13.76 -1.94 21.02
C ASN A 242 -13.76 -0.46 21.43
N SER A 243 -12.80 0.33 20.94
CA SER A 243 -12.66 1.75 21.24
C SER A 243 -12.43 2.52 19.95
N TYR A 244 -11.20 2.96 19.69
CA TYR A 244 -10.80 3.66 18.50
C TYR A 244 -9.76 2.85 17.71
N GLY A 245 -9.70 3.09 16.41
CA GLY A 245 -8.72 2.51 15.51
C GLY A 245 -8.40 3.47 14.36
N ALA A 246 -7.44 3.08 13.53
CA ALA A 246 -7.11 3.78 12.30
C ALA A 246 -6.86 2.76 11.20
N LEU A 247 -7.50 2.96 10.04
CA LEU A 247 -7.36 2.05 8.91
C LEU A 247 -5.96 2.16 8.31
N THR A 248 -5.50 3.38 8.03
CA THR A 248 -4.16 3.61 7.47
C THR A 248 -3.23 4.43 8.35
N ALA A 249 -1.94 4.12 8.26
CA ALA A 249 -0.85 5.03 8.65
C ALA A 249 0.21 5.12 7.54
N GLN A 250 0.01 6.07 6.62
CA GLN A 250 0.88 6.23 5.45
C GLN A 250 2.08 7.13 5.79
N LYS A 251 3.29 6.74 5.37
CA LYS A 251 4.58 7.30 5.76
C LYS A 251 5.34 8.05 4.64
N ARG A 252 4.63 8.73 3.74
CA ARG A 252 5.26 9.54 2.71
C ARG A 252 5.86 10.78 3.36
N GLU A 253 7.15 11.02 3.11
CA GLU A 253 7.93 12.07 3.79
C GLU A 253 8.27 13.25 2.89
N SER A 254 7.96 13.20 1.60
CA SER A 254 8.25 14.30 0.66
C SER A 254 7.25 14.38 -0.50
N MET A 255 7.01 15.61 -0.99
CA MET A 255 6.25 15.86 -2.23
C MET A 255 6.85 15.19 -3.46
N LEU A 256 8.16 14.92 -3.46
CA LEU A 256 8.87 14.27 -4.56
C LEU A 256 8.61 12.76 -4.61
N GLU A 257 8.18 12.15 -3.50
CA GLU A 257 7.83 10.73 -3.48
C GLU A 257 6.50 10.51 -4.21
N GLU A 258 6.43 9.48 -5.05
CA GLU A 258 5.20 9.09 -5.75
C GLU A 258 4.36 8.08 -4.95
N THR A 259 4.72 7.78 -3.70
CA THR A 259 4.09 6.76 -2.86
C THR A 259 2.68 7.17 -2.37
N GLY A 260 1.94 6.19 -1.87
CA GLY A 260 0.60 6.39 -1.34
C GLY A 260 -0.33 5.20 -1.53
N PHE A 261 -1.44 5.23 -0.80
CA PHE A 261 -2.43 4.15 -0.81
C PHE A 261 -3.70 4.59 -1.55
N SER A 262 -4.12 3.81 -2.54
CA SER A 262 -5.37 4.03 -3.26
C SER A 262 -6.32 2.85 -3.04
N PHE A 263 -7.51 3.12 -2.51
CA PHE A 263 -8.57 2.13 -2.29
C PHE A 263 -9.71 2.36 -3.27
N VAL A 264 -9.92 1.41 -4.19
CA VAL A 264 -10.88 1.54 -5.29
C VAL A 264 -11.91 0.44 -5.23
N LYS A 265 -13.20 0.82 -5.13
CA LYS A 265 -14.32 -0.13 -5.03
C LYS A 265 -14.19 -1.10 -3.85
N CYS A 266 -13.62 -0.63 -2.74
CA CYS A 266 -13.46 -1.40 -1.53
C CYS A 266 -14.72 -1.33 -0.64
N LYS A 267 -14.71 -2.07 0.46
CA LYS A 267 -15.71 -1.99 1.53
C LYS A 267 -14.99 -1.83 2.87
N VAL A 268 -15.33 -0.80 3.64
CA VAL A 268 -14.89 -0.61 5.02
C VAL A 268 -16.04 -0.96 5.97
N THR A 269 -15.77 -1.84 6.92
CA THR A 269 -16.73 -2.34 7.93
C THR A 269 -16.01 -2.61 9.23
N GLY A 270 -16.72 -2.99 10.29
CA GLY A 270 -16.07 -3.43 11.52
C GLY A 270 -16.85 -3.05 12.77
N SER A 271 -16.12 -2.93 13.88
CA SER A 271 -16.62 -2.49 15.17
C SER A 271 -15.82 -1.30 15.71
N GLY A 272 -16.40 -0.60 16.70
CA GLY A 272 -15.81 0.57 17.33
C GLY A 272 -15.78 1.80 16.42
N ALA A 273 -15.01 2.80 16.82
CA ALA A 273 -14.80 4.03 16.06
C ALA A 273 -13.52 3.95 15.24
N LEU A 274 -13.58 4.32 13.96
CA LEU A 274 -12.46 4.15 13.03
C LEU A 274 -12.13 5.46 12.31
N TYR A 275 -10.88 5.90 12.42
CA TYR A 275 -10.34 6.87 11.48
C TYR A 275 -9.97 6.18 10.17
N LEU A 276 -10.23 6.82 9.03
CA LEU A 276 -9.74 6.40 7.72
C LEU A 276 -8.22 6.33 7.69
N GLY A 277 -7.56 7.20 8.44
CA GLY A 277 -6.14 7.09 8.69
C GLY A 277 -5.61 8.15 9.62
N ARG A 278 -4.34 7.97 9.98
CA ARG A 278 -3.52 8.99 10.64
C ARG A 278 -2.20 9.19 9.89
N ALA A 279 -1.78 10.44 9.78
CA ALA A 279 -0.60 10.80 9.00
C ALA A 279 0.68 10.41 9.75
N TRP A 280 1.29 9.27 9.39
CA TRP A 280 2.56 8.86 9.99
C TRP A 280 3.72 9.71 9.45
N GLY A 281 3.77 9.88 8.13
CA GLY A 281 4.69 10.78 7.44
C GLY A 281 4.06 12.14 7.16
N VAL A 282 4.89 13.18 7.02
CA VAL A 282 4.44 14.57 6.89
C VAL A 282 3.80 14.92 5.54
N PHE A 283 3.93 14.04 4.53
CA PHE A 283 3.25 14.14 3.23
C PHE A 283 2.36 12.92 2.95
N SER A 284 1.82 12.32 4.02
CA SER A 284 0.91 11.17 3.98
C SER A 284 -0.17 11.36 2.90
N ARG A 285 -0.33 10.34 2.05
CA ARG A 285 -1.25 10.36 0.91
C ARG A 285 -2.06 9.07 0.84
N VAL A 286 -3.37 9.20 1.02
CA VAL A 286 -4.34 8.10 0.97
C VAL A 286 -5.59 8.56 0.25
N VAL A 287 -6.10 7.74 -0.67
CA VAL A 287 -7.29 8.06 -1.47
C VAL A 287 -8.28 6.91 -1.42
N PHE A 288 -9.55 7.20 -1.15
CA PHE A 288 -10.66 6.27 -1.25
C PHE A 288 -11.58 6.68 -2.41
N VAL A 289 -11.85 5.75 -3.34
CA VAL A 289 -12.67 6.01 -4.53
C VAL A 289 -13.71 4.90 -4.68
N TYR A 290 -14.99 5.28 -4.84
CA TYR A 290 -16.12 4.34 -4.96
C TYR A 290 -16.16 3.28 -3.84
N THR A 291 -15.70 3.62 -2.64
CA THR A 291 -15.57 2.69 -1.53
C THR A 291 -16.76 2.86 -0.59
N TYR A 292 -17.43 1.76 -0.26
CA TYR A 292 -18.46 1.75 0.78
C TYR A 292 -17.80 1.91 2.15
N MET A 293 -18.37 2.76 2.99
CA MET A 293 -17.92 2.97 4.36
C MET A 293 -19.09 2.81 5.33
N ASP A 294 -18.95 1.90 6.28
CA ASP A 294 -19.95 1.66 7.33
C ASP A 294 -19.95 2.79 8.37
N LYS A 295 -20.97 2.82 9.24
CA LYS A 295 -21.19 3.86 10.27
C LYS A 295 -20.12 3.93 11.37
N ILE A 296 -19.11 3.07 11.30
CA ILE A 296 -17.97 3.06 12.23
C ILE A 296 -16.97 4.18 11.96
N ILE A 297 -17.02 4.80 10.78
CA ILE A 297 -16.09 5.89 10.44
C ILE A 297 -16.43 7.11 11.29
N THR A 298 -15.42 7.68 11.95
CA THR A 298 -15.60 8.89 12.75
C THR A 298 -16.02 10.07 11.84
N PRO A 299 -16.87 11.00 12.31
CA PRO A 299 -17.27 12.16 11.51
C PRO A 299 -16.09 13.03 11.05
N ARG A 300 -15.00 13.09 11.84
CA ARG A 300 -13.76 13.78 11.45
C ARG A 300 -13.03 13.08 10.29
N GLY A 301 -13.22 11.77 10.13
CA GLY A 301 -12.61 10.95 9.09
C GLY A 301 -11.12 10.67 9.33
N TRP A 302 -10.32 11.69 9.61
CA TRP A 302 -8.85 11.61 9.71
C TRP A 302 -8.33 12.12 11.05
N TYR A 303 -7.12 11.68 11.42
CA TYR A 303 -6.42 12.12 12.63
C TYR A 303 -5.00 12.59 12.30
N ASP A 304 -4.64 13.77 12.77
CA ASP A 304 -3.38 14.47 12.50
C ASP A 304 -2.23 14.05 13.43
N TRP A 305 -2.43 13.02 14.25
CA TRP A 305 -1.49 12.64 15.30
C TRP A 305 -1.29 13.73 16.37
N GLY A 306 -2.18 14.71 16.46
CA GLY A 306 -2.01 15.89 17.33
C GLY A 306 -0.97 16.89 16.81
N ASP A 307 -0.50 16.73 15.57
CA ASP A 307 0.43 17.64 14.90
C ASP A 307 -0.27 18.31 13.72
N LYS A 308 -0.68 19.57 13.92
CA LYS A 308 -1.40 20.36 12.92
C LYS A 308 -0.66 20.50 11.59
N ASN A 309 0.67 20.34 11.57
CA ASN A 309 1.45 20.41 10.33
C ASN A 309 1.15 19.24 9.38
N ARG A 310 0.44 18.21 9.85
CA ARG A 310 0.05 17.02 9.08
C ARG A 310 -1.39 17.08 8.55
N GLU A 311 -2.09 18.20 8.72
CA GLU A 311 -3.44 18.43 8.17
C GLU A 311 -3.43 18.98 6.72
N MET A 312 -2.26 19.28 6.15
CA MET A 312 -2.11 19.88 4.81
C MET A 312 -2.37 18.92 3.65
#